data_AF-A0A528LP81-F1
#
_entry.id   AF-A0A528LP81-F1
#
_cell.length_a   1.000
_cell.length_b   1.000
_cell.length_c   1.000
_cell.angle_alpha   90.00
_cell.angle_beta   90.00
_cell.angle_gamma   90.00
#
_symmetry.space_group_name_H-M   'P 1'
#
loop_
_entity.id
_entity.type
_entity.pdbx_description
1 polymer ?
#
loop_
_entity_poly.entity_id
_entity_poly.type
_entity_poly.pdbx_seq_one_letter_code
_entity_poly.pdbx_strand_id
1 'polypeptide(L)' 'IIRGRDAPVEAEEACATARGKLVAIGAVEQGMFKPKRVFAG' A
#
# COMPACT_ATOMS: atom_id res chain seq x y z
N ILE A 1 3.33 -7.81 5.21
CA ILE A 1 1.96 -8.31 5.06
C ILE A 1 1.02 -7.24 5.58
N ILE A 2 0.04 -6.83 4.78
CA ILE A 2 -1.01 -5.87 5.18
C ILE A 2 -1.92 -6.57 6.19
N ARG A 3 -2.31 -5.85 7.24
CA ARG A 3 -3.12 -6.37 8.35
C ARG A 3 -4.26 -5.42 8.66
N GLY A 4 -5.36 -5.95 9.17
CA GLY A 4 -6.60 -5.23 9.46
C GLY A 4 -7.80 -6.17 9.28
N ARG A 5 -8.94 -5.86 9.89
CA ARG A 5 -10.17 -6.69 9.75
C ARG A 5 -10.56 -6.86 8.28
N ASP A 6 -10.42 -5.78 7.51
CA ASP A 6 -10.85 -5.70 6.11
C ASP A 6 -9.65 -5.50 5.16
N ALA A 7 -8.47 -5.99 5.55
CA ALA A 7 -7.28 -5.85 4.73
C ALA A 7 -7.45 -6.65 3.42
N PRO A 8 -7.32 -6.01 2.25
CA PRO A 8 -7.46 -6.70 0.97
C PRO A 8 -6.30 -7.67 0.73
N VAL A 9 -6.60 -8.79 0.07
CA VAL A 9 -5.58 -9.73 -0.42
C VAL A 9 -5.06 -9.28 -1.78
N GLU A 10 -5.93 -8.73 -2.62
CA GLU A 10 -5.62 -8.20 -3.96
C GLU A 10 -6.21 -6.80 -4.10
N ALA A 11 -5.42 -5.85 -4.63
CA ALA A 11 -5.88 -4.51 -5.00
C ALA A 11 -4.95 -3.91 -6.06
N GLU A 12 -5.47 -3.58 -7.24
CA GLU A 12 -4.66 -3.05 -8.33
C GLU A 12 -4.10 -1.64 -8.05
N GLU A 13 -4.86 -0.88 -7.26
CA GLU A 13 -4.55 0.48 -6.82
C GLU A 13 -4.60 0.56 -5.28
N ALA A 14 -3.45 0.86 -4.69
CA ALA A 14 -3.29 1.08 -3.27
C ALA A 14 -2.30 2.21 -3.00
N CYS A 15 -2.50 2.92 -1.90
CA CYS A 15 -1.57 3.93 -1.42
C CYS A 15 -1.12 3.62 0.01
N ALA A 16 0.11 4.01 0.32
CA ALA A 16 0.65 3.98 1.67
C ALA A 16 0.84 5.42 2.14
N THR A 17 0.32 5.72 3.33
CA THR A 17 0.50 7.02 3.99
C THR A 17 1.27 6.87 5.30
N ALA A 18 2.13 7.83 5.63
CA ALA A 18 2.80 7.92 6.93
C ALA A 18 2.67 9.35 7.47
N ARG A 19 2.19 9.49 8.71
CA ARG A 19 1.98 10.81 9.36
C ARG A 19 1.17 11.79 8.50
N GLY A 20 0.11 11.30 7.85
CA GLY A 20 -0.76 12.10 6.97
C GLY A 20 -0.16 12.45 5.61
N LYS A 21 1.01 11.93 5.24
CA LYS A 21 1.64 12.14 3.94
C LYS A 21 1.61 10.89 3.09
N LEU A 22 1.35 11.03 1.79
CA LEU A 22 1.50 9.97 0.81
C LEU A 22 2.98 9.62 0.64
N VAL A 23 3.35 8.36 0.87
CA VAL A 23 4.76 7.90 0.78
C VAL A 23 4.98 6.86 -0.32
N ALA A 24 3.93 6.15 -0.73
CA ALA A 24 4.02 5.26 -1.89
C ALA A 24 2.64 5.01 -2.51
N ILE A 25 2.65 4.69 -3.80
CA ILE A 25 1.52 4.11 -4.53
C ILE A 25 1.94 2.77 -5.13
N GLY A 26 1.01 1.85 -5.28
CA GLY A 26 1.30 0.49 -5.71
C GLY A 26 0.06 -0.38 -5.82
N ALA A 27 0.29 -1.69 -5.76
CA ALA A 27 -0.76 -2.70 -5.70
C ALA A 27 -0.66 -3.49 -4.39
N VAL A 28 -1.69 -4.27 -4.07
CA VAL A 28 -1.63 -5.35 -3.08
C VAL A 28 -1.74 -6.66 -3.84
N GLU A 29 -0.78 -7.55 -3.62
CA GLU A 29 -0.73 -8.90 -4.20
C GLU A 29 -0.45 -9.89 -3.07
N GLN A 30 -1.26 -10.93 -2.95
CA GLN A 30 -1.15 -11.96 -1.92
C GLN A 30 -1.04 -11.37 -0.49
N GLY A 31 -1.80 -10.31 -0.21
CA GLY A 31 -1.78 -9.61 1.07
C GLY A 31 -0.49 -8.83 1.35
N MET A 32 0.33 -8.57 0.32
CA MET A 32 1.54 -7.77 0.41
C MET A 32 1.42 -6.51 -0.42
N PHE A 33 1.77 -5.35 0.16
CA PHE A 33 1.89 -4.13 -0.62
C PHE A 33 3.13 -4.20 -1.54
N LYS A 34 2.91 -3.96 -2.83
CA LYS A 34 3.91 -3.93 -3.90
C LYS A 34 4.02 -2.49 -4.42
N PRO A 35 4.97 -1.69 -3.91
CA PRO A 35 5.11 -0.30 -4.32
C PRO A 35 5.53 -0.20 -5.79
N LYS A 36 4.80 0.61 -6.56
CA LYS A 36 5.12 0.98 -7.95
C LYS A 36 5.94 2.27 -8.01
N ARG A 37 5.62 3.22 -7.12
CA ARG A 37 6.38 4.48 -6.96
C ARG A 37 6.42 4.90 -5.51
N VAL A 38 7.62 5.24 -5.05
CA VAL A 38 7.89 5.71 -3.69
C VAL A 38 8.28 7.19 -3.77
N PHE A 39 7.72 7.99 -2.88
CA PHE A 39 8.06 9.40 -2.75
C PHE A 39 9.13 9.52 -1.65
N ALA A 40 10.33 9.99 -2.02
CA ALA A 40 11.32 10.37 -1.02
C ALA A 40 10.81 11.63 -0.29
N GLY A 41 10.82 11.57 1.04
CA GLY A 41 10.62 12.73 1.91
C GLY A 41 11.92 13.45 2.17
#